data_AF-A0A1D7Y4U7-F1
#
_entry.id   AF-A0A1D7Y4U7-F1
#
_cell.length_a   1.000
_cell.length_b   1.000
_cell.length_c   1.000
_cell.angle_alpha   90.00
_cell.angle_beta   90.00
_cell.angle_gamma   90.00
#
_symmetry.space_group_name_H-M   'P 1'
#
loop_
_entity.id
_entity.type
_entity.pdbx_description
1 polymer ?
#
loop_
_entity_poly.entity_id
_entity_poly.type
_entity_poly.pdbx_seq_one_letter_code
_entity_poly.pdbx_strand_id
1 'polypeptide(L)'
;MSEENRAGAATVLLYKGASFDLVGKMTLSSLMVEALRRDLPGGEPEEPLIMHLRYVRRPDPRLVDGPRTIHNLRSQIGRLGVIVSQGGETLIDREYPVRELLGPVLQHVVQQLDPDESVWGFCIDHPSLSGLALGRSTPEVEGTMDLNLRESRRSFTVRKVAEPPVPGVDPAELGIDAAGLGQVTVLLSRDIHGHLHEMKLSRRLEEGGFLLGKVLRVLDPDRSGQAGDEGEAPADRYLVEINEVTPAEHSGAGALHFTFTGDSFREVNQRITASGQDRQLMGWYHTHLFSGNESGLSSIDVDLHLGTFQQPWQVAGLINLSGDDRLLRFYARSGDSVRECGQWVKDDRGRYRLARAVVGDGR
;
A
#
# COMPACT_ATOMS: atom_id res chain seq x y z
N MET A 1 33.76 -15.74 18.04
CA MET A 1 33.06 -15.76 16.74
C MET A 1 32.10 -16.95 16.75
N SER A 2 30.79 -16.74 16.61
CA SER A 2 29.81 -17.85 16.67
C SER A 2 29.74 -18.56 15.32
N GLU A 3 30.02 -19.85 15.27
CA GLU A 3 29.83 -20.64 14.06
C GLU A 3 28.34 -20.95 13.84
N GLU A 4 27.76 -20.27 12.86
CA GLU A 4 26.44 -20.56 12.30
C GLU A 4 26.51 -21.86 11.50
N ASN A 5 26.07 -22.98 12.08
CA ASN A 5 25.93 -24.21 11.31
C ASN A 5 24.67 -25.00 11.67
N ARG A 6 23.56 -24.66 10.99
CA ARG A 6 22.78 -25.55 10.11
C ARG A 6 21.47 -24.85 9.69
N ALA A 7 21.23 -24.81 8.37
CA ALA A 7 20.07 -24.24 7.66
C ALA A 7 20.09 -22.72 7.37
N GLY A 8 21.18 -22.22 6.79
CA GLY A 8 21.27 -20.85 6.26
C GLY A 8 21.43 -19.79 7.33
N ALA A 9 22.50 -18.99 7.23
CA ALA A 9 22.71 -17.85 8.10
C ALA A 9 21.49 -16.92 8.05
N ALA A 10 20.81 -16.74 9.19
CA ALA A 10 19.75 -15.74 9.27
C ALA A 10 20.35 -14.36 9.09
N THR A 11 19.78 -13.56 8.19
CA THR A 11 20.22 -12.18 7.97
C THR A 11 19.11 -11.21 8.31
N VAL A 12 19.49 -9.97 8.60
CA VAL A 12 18.57 -8.84 8.67
C VAL A 12 18.82 -7.97 7.47
N LEU A 13 17.79 -7.78 6.65
CA LEU A 13 17.78 -6.84 5.54
C LEU A 13 17.35 -5.47 6.07
N LEU A 14 18.05 -4.42 5.66
CA LEU A 14 17.74 -3.04 6.02
C LEU A 14 17.19 -2.27 4.83
N TYR A 15 16.16 -1.48 5.11
CA TYR A 15 15.46 -0.66 4.16
C TYR A 15 15.39 0.78 4.64
N LYS A 16 15.48 1.73 3.72
CA LYS A 16 15.58 3.17 4.01
C LYS A 16 14.39 3.93 3.44
N GLY A 17 13.91 4.92 4.18
CA GLY A 17 12.91 5.88 3.74
C GLY A 17 11.49 5.30 3.65
N ALA A 18 10.53 6.15 3.29
CA ALA A 18 9.11 5.79 3.20
C ALA A 18 8.80 4.74 2.12
N SER A 19 9.63 4.67 1.08
CA SER A 19 9.55 3.65 0.01
C SER A 19 10.23 2.33 0.39
N PHE A 20 10.92 2.28 1.53
CA PHE A 20 11.70 1.12 1.98
C PHE A 20 12.63 0.58 0.89
N ASP A 21 13.53 1.42 0.40
CA ASP A 21 14.57 1.01 -0.54
C ASP A 21 15.59 0.11 0.19
N LEU A 22 15.92 -1.07 -0.36
CA LEU A 22 16.91 -1.95 0.25
C LEU A 22 18.30 -1.29 0.20
N VAL A 23 18.89 -1.04 1.36
CA VAL A 23 20.21 -0.40 1.48
C VAL A 23 21.30 -1.31 2.02
N GLY A 24 20.94 -2.42 2.67
CA GLY A 24 21.96 -3.29 3.24
C GLY A 24 21.45 -4.60 3.81
N LYS A 25 22.40 -5.42 4.25
CA LYS A 25 22.15 -6.67 4.97
C LYS A 25 23.20 -6.87 6.06
N MET A 26 22.81 -7.52 7.15
CA MET A 26 23.70 -7.89 8.25
C MET A 26 23.36 -9.27 8.79
N THR A 27 24.30 -9.91 9.47
CA THR A 27 24.06 -11.20 10.12
C THR A 27 23.18 -10.99 11.37
N LEU A 28 22.17 -11.85 11.54
CA LEU A 28 21.32 -11.78 12.72
C LEU A 28 22.12 -12.11 13.98
N SER A 29 23.07 -13.04 13.90
CA SER A 29 23.97 -13.40 15.01
C SER A 29 24.72 -12.19 15.60
N SER A 30 25.25 -11.29 14.76
CA SER A 30 25.95 -10.09 15.24
C SER A 30 25.02 -9.12 15.98
N LEU A 31 23.79 -8.95 15.49
CA LEU A 31 22.77 -8.16 16.20
C LEU A 31 22.36 -8.79 17.52
N MET A 32 22.22 -10.11 17.55
CA MET A 32 21.81 -10.87 18.73
C MET A 32 22.87 -10.79 19.84
N VAL A 33 24.16 -10.90 19.49
CA VAL A 33 25.25 -10.73 20.46
C VAL A 33 25.21 -9.34 21.08
N GLU A 34 24.96 -8.29 20.28
CA GLU A 34 24.85 -6.93 20.81
C GLU A 34 23.60 -6.77 21.69
N ALA A 35 22.46 -7.28 21.24
CA ALA A 35 21.18 -7.19 21.95
C ALA A 35 21.22 -7.89 23.31
N LEU A 36 21.89 -9.04 23.38
CA LEU A 36 21.99 -9.87 24.58
C LEU A 36 23.23 -9.56 25.43
N ARG A 37 24.07 -8.61 25.04
CA ARG A 37 25.34 -8.32 25.75
C ARG A 37 25.14 -8.08 27.25
N ARG A 38 24.01 -7.50 27.67
CA ARG A 38 23.68 -7.28 29.09
C ARG A 38 23.27 -8.53 29.84
N ASP A 39 22.72 -9.52 29.14
CA ASP A 39 22.26 -10.80 29.70
C ASP A 39 23.38 -11.86 29.68
N LEU A 40 24.43 -11.67 28.87
CA LEU A 40 25.58 -12.57 28.79
C LEU A 40 26.60 -12.30 29.91
N PRO A 41 27.28 -13.34 30.43
CA PRO A 41 28.36 -13.15 31.39
C PRO A 41 29.47 -12.29 30.78
N GLY A 42 29.97 -11.31 31.55
CA GLY A 42 31.02 -10.40 31.10
C GLY A 42 32.37 -11.12 30.92
N GLY A 43 33.15 -10.68 29.91
CA GLY A 43 34.44 -11.26 29.54
C GLY A 43 34.46 -11.82 28.12
N GLU A 44 35.64 -12.10 27.57
CA GLU A 44 35.71 -12.88 26.32
C GLU A 44 35.42 -14.34 26.65
N PRO A 45 34.39 -14.95 26.04
CA PRO A 45 34.04 -16.33 26.32
C PRO A 45 35.15 -17.27 25.80
N GLU A 46 35.68 -18.13 26.66
CA GLU A 46 36.67 -19.16 26.27
C GLU A 46 36.07 -20.20 25.31
N GLU A 47 34.75 -20.41 25.41
CA GLU A 47 33.98 -21.34 24.57
C GLU A 47 32.95 -20.62 23.69
N PRO A 48 32.66 -21.14 22.48
CA PRO A 48 31.73 -20.51 21.56
C PRO A 48 30.29 -20.50 22.10
N LEU A 49 29.62 -19.35 21.95
CA LEU A 49 28.19 -19.23 22.20
C LEU A 49 27.40 -19.89 21.07
N ILE A 50 26.46 -20.75 21.43
CA ILE A 50 25.51 -21.37 20.51
C ILE A 50 24.15 -20.70 20.71
N MET A 51 23.57 -20.16 19.64
CA MET A 51 22.27 -19.49 19.66
C MET A 51 21.26 -20.25 18.81
N HIS A 52 20.15 -20.64 19.42
CA HIS A 52 18.99 -21.20 18.72
C HIS A 52 17.84 -20.20 18.73
N LEU A 53 17.30 -19.93 17.54
CA LEU A 53 16.22 -18.97 17.34
C LEU A 53 14.95 -19.68 16.89
N ARG A 54 13.82 -19.35 17.53
CA ARG A 54 12.49 -19.78 17.15
C ARG A 54 11.66 -18.56 16.74
N TYR A 55 11.24 -18.50 15.48
CA TYR A 55 10.38 -17.44 14.97
C TYR A 55 8.92 -17.66 15.37
N VAL A 56 8.35 -16.77 16.18
CA VAL A 56 7.00 -16.91 16.71
C VAL A 56 6.04 -15.99 15.96
N ARG A 57 5.00 -16.59 15.35
CA ARG A 57 3.95 -15.87 14.61
C ARG A 57 2.94 -15.22 15.57
N ARG A 58 3.36 -14.15 16.22
CA ARG A 58 2.49 -13.30 17.02
C ARG A 58 2.74 -11.87 16.58
N PRO A 59 1.80 -11.22 15.88
CA PRO A 59 1.98 -9.84 15.44
C PRO A 59 2.32 -8.95 16.63
N ASP A 60 3.37 -8.14 16.47
CA ASP A 60 3.73 -7.13 17.45
C ASP A 60 3.70 -5.76 16.78
N PRO A 61 2.55 -5.06 16.83
CA PRO A 61 2.34 -3.84 16.07
C PRO A 61 3.03 -2.61 16.68
N ARG A 62 3.42 -2.62 17.97
CA ARG A 62 3.96 -1.37 18.55
C ARG A 62 5.38 -1.13 18.07
N LEU A 63 5.57 0.05 17.50
CA LEU A 63 6.83 0.59 17.06
C LEU A 63 7.69 0.92 18.28
N VAL A 64 9.01 0.79 18.17
CA VAL A 64 9.90 1.21 19.25
C VAL A 64 9.89 2.73 19.31
N ASP A 65 9.56 3.28 20.49
CA ASP A 65 9.68 4.71 20.75
C ASP A 65 11.14 5.13 20.64
N GLY A 66 11.41 6.11 19.79
CA GLY A 66 12.74 6.66 19.58
C GLY A 66 12.74 7.79 18.56
N PRO A 67 13.88 8.48 18.37
CA PRO A 67 13.99 9.57 17.41
C PRO A 67 13.82 9.12 15.95
N ARG A 68 13.88 7.80 15.69
CA ARG A 68 13.70 7.19 14.38
C ARG A 68 12.74 6.02 14.47
N THR A 69 11.84 5.96 13.51
CA THR A 69 10.85 4.90 13.41
C THR A 69 11.46 3.72 12.66
N ILE A 70 11.48 2.55 13.28
CA ILE A 70 11.98 1.30 12.68
C ILE A 70 10.83 0.30 12.53
N HIS A 71 10.49 -0.03 11.29
CA HIS A 71 9.40 -0.93 10.94
C HIS A 71 9.90 -2.37 10.75
N ASN A 72 9.30 -3.32 11.46
CA ASN A 72 9.45 -4.74 11.14
C ASN A 72 8.59 -5.08 9.92
N LEU A 73 9.21 -5.14 8.75
CA LEU A 73 8.56 -5.44 7.46
C LEU A 73 8.10 -6.90 7.35
N ARG A 74 8.34 -7.73 8.37
CA ARG A 74 7.78 -9.07 8.52
C ARG A 74 7.02 -9.15 9.84
N SER A 75 6.09 -8.22 10.03
CA SER A 75 5.34 -8.01 11.29
C SER A 75 4.60 -9.24 11.80
N GLN A 76 4.31 -10.23 10.95
CA GLN A 76 3.77 -11.53 11.37
C GLN A 76 4.71 -12.26 12.34
N ILE A 77 6.02 -12.03 12.26
CA ILE A 77 7.01 -12.48 13.24
C ILE A 77 7.28 -11.34 14.22
N GLY A 78 6.44 -11.20 15.24
CA GLY A 78 6.61 -10.18 16.27
C GLY A 78 7.44 -10.63 17.47
N ARG A 79 7.76 -11.93 17.60
CA ARG A 79 8.55 -12.44 18.75
C ARG A 79 9.59 -13.47 18.32
N LEU A 80 10.69 -13.52 19.08
CA LEU A 80 11.78 -14.49 18.92
C LEU A 80 11.94 -15.26 20.22
N GLY A 81 11.78 -16.58 20.16
CA GLY A 81 12.29 -17.48 21.19
C GLY A 81 13.80 -17.61 21.02
N VAL A 82 14.55 -17.36 22.09
CA VAL A 82 16.00 -17.32 22.08
C VAL A 82 16.52 -18.27 23.15
N ILE A 83 17.30 -19.25 22.71
CA ILE A 83 18.06 -20.13 23.59
C ILE A 83 19.54 -19.88 23.32
N VAL A 84 20.29 -19.51 24.35
CA VAL A 84 21.75 -19.35 24.29
C VAL A 84 22.41 -20.32 25.23
N SER A 85 23.37 -21.08 24.72
CA SER A 85 24.17 -22.02 25.51
C SER A 85 25.67 -21.82 25.30
N GLN A 86 26.43 -22.17 26.34
CA GLN A 86 27.89 -22.15 26.38
C GLN A 86 28.35 -23.38 27.16
N GLY A 87 29.28 -24.19 26.63
CA GLY A 87 29.74 -25.41 27.31
C GLY A 87 28.67 -26.44 27.65
N GLY A 88 27.55 -26.41 26.91
CA GLY A 88 26.39 -27.25 27.22
C GLY A 88 25.49 -26.72 28.34
N GLU A 89 25.85 -25.62 29.00
CA GLU A 89 24.99 -24.91 29.94
C GLU A 89 24.12 -23.88 29.20
N THR A 90 22.83 -23.83 29.54
CA THR A 90 21.90 -22.85 28.99
C THR A 90 21.97 -21.56 29.81
N LEU A 91 22.46 -20.49 29.20
CA LEU A 91 22.57 -19.16 29.82
C LEU A 91 21.26 -18.38 29.71
N ILE A 92 20.57 -18.51 28.57
CA ILE A 92 19.33 -17.80 28.27
C ILE A 92 18.36 -18.79 27.64
N ASP A 93 17.11 -18.81 28.13
CA ASP A 93 15.98 -19.44 27.46
C ASP A 93 14.74 -18.57 27.73
N ARG A 94 14.43 -17.68 26.78
CA ARG A 94 13.24 -16.83 26.87
C ARG A 94 12.77 -16.31 25.53
N GLU A 95 11.54 -15.79 25.51
CA GLU A 95 10.93 -15.19 24.33
C GLU A 95 10.88 -13.67 24.43
N TYR A 96 11.46 -13.00 23.45
CA TYR A 96 11.50 -11.54 23.38
C TYR A 96 10.58 -11.01 22.27
N PRO A 97 9.91 -9.87 22.48
CA PRO A 97 9.40 -9.06 21.39
C PRO A 97 10.53 -8.66 20.44
N VAL A 98 10.34 -8.85 19.14
CA VAL A 98 11.35 -8.51 18.11
C VAL A 98 11.76 -7.04 18.24
N ARG A 99 10.78 -6.17 18.50
CA ARG A 99 11.00 -4.73 18.68
C ARG A 99 11.92 -4.43 19.87
N GLU A 100 11.77 -5.15 20.98
CA GLU A 100 12.52 -4.89 22.22
C GLU A 100 13.92 -5.47 22.13
N LEU A 101 14.07 -6.61 21.44
CA LEU A 101 15.35 -7.27 21.28
C LEU A 101 16.23 -6.59 20.23
N LEU A 102 15.69 -6.36 19.02
CA LEU A 102 16.49 -5.85 17.90
C LEU A 102 16.38 -4.33 17.74
N GLY A 103 15.28 -3.72 18.18
CA GLY A 103 15.01 -2.30 17.94
C GLY A 103 16.10 -1.36 18.46
N PRO A 104 16.55 -1.46 19.73
CA PRO A 104 17.61 -0.60 20.26
C PRO A 104 18.93 -0.73 19.49
N VAL A 105 19.31 -1.95 19.12
CA VAL A 105 20.52 -2.21 18.34
C VAL A 105 20.40 -1.62 16.93
N LEU A 106 19.26 -1.86 16.28
CA LEU A 106 18.99 -1.34 14.95
C LEU A 106 18.95 0.19 14.94
N GLN A 107 18.38 0.84 15.95
CA GLN A 107 18.41 2.31 16.10
C GLN A 107 19.84 2.84 16.12
N HIS A 108 20.75 2.18 16.83
CA HIS A 108 22.15 2.56 16.84
C HIS A 108 22.81 2.36 15.47
N VAL A 109 22.54 1.25 14.80
CA VAL A 109 23.10 0.96 13.47
C VAL A 109 22.63 1.97 12.44
N VAL A 110 21.32 2.22 12.33
CA VAL A 110 20.79 3.13 11.31
C VAL A 110 21.21 4.58 11.54
N GLN A 111 21.36 5.01 12.81
CA GLN A 111 21.92 6.32 13.16
C GLN A 111 23.34 6.53 12.64
N GLN A 112 24.14 5.47 12.57
CA GLN A 112 25.50 5.54 12.01
C GLN A 112 25.50 5.50 10.48
N LEU A 113 24.52 4.83 9.88
CA LEU A 113 24.41 4.70 8.42
C LEU A 113 23.93 5.98 7.75
N ASP A 114 22.84 6.55 8.24
CA ASP A 114 22.35 7.85 7.79
C ASP A 114 21.65 8.57 8.94
N PRO A 115 22.28 9.62 9.52
CA PRO A 115 21.72 10.35 10.64
C PRO A 115 20.50 11.20 10.26
N ASP A 116 20.31 11.54 8.99
CA ASP A 116 19.25 12.46 8.56
C ASP A 116 17.94 11.72 8.23
N GLU A 117 18.01 10.40 7.99
CA GLU A 117 16.83 9.58 7.73
C GLU A 117 16.07 9.23 9.03
N SER A 118 14.77 9.51 9.03
CA SER A 118 13.88 9.30 10.17
C SER A 118 13.10 7.98 10.09
N VAL A 119 12.93 7.42 8.90
CA VAL A 119 12.13 6.21 8.66
C VAL A 119 12.98 5.07 8.11
N TRP A 120 12.94 3.94 8.81
CA TRP A 120 13.69 2.74 8.47
C TRP A 120 12.83 1.50 8.54
N GLY A 121 13.16 0.50 7.72
CA GLY A 121 12.55 -0.82 7.75
C GLY A 121 13.60 -1.89 7.95
N PHE A 122 13.22 -3.00 8.55
CA PHE A 122 14.02 -4.21 8.54
C PHE A 122 13.15 -5.45 8.36
N CYS A 123 13.74 -6.52 7.82
CA CYS A 123 13.13 -7.83 7.91
C CYS A 123 14.18 -8.90 8.21
N ILE A 124 13.79 -9.87 9.03
CA ILE A 124 14.57 -11.09 9.20
C ILE A 124 14.37 -11.95 7.95
N ASP A 125 15.47 -12.30 7.29
CA ASP A 125 15.54 -13.18 6.15
C ASP A 125 16.18 -14.51 6.55
N HIS A 126 15.44 -15.58 6.36
CA HIS A 126 15.85 -16.94 6.72
C HIS A 126 15.07 -17.94 5.87
N PRO A 127 15.67 -19.07 5.42
CA PRO A 127 14.99 -20.04 4.58
C PRO A 127 13.66 -20.55 5.14
N SER A 128 13.54 -20.74 6.46
CA SER A 128 12.27 -21.17 7.08
C SER A 128 11.15 -20.12 7.03
N LEU A 129 11.46 -18.88 6.63
CA LEU A 129 10.52 -17.79 6.46
C LEU A 129 10.19 -17.54 4.97
N SER A 130 10.73 -18.35 4.05
CA SER A 130 10.41 -18.26 2.62
C SER A 130 8.90 -18.41 2.39
N GLY A 131 8.31 -17.51 1.61
CA GLY A 131 6.87 -17.50 1.32
C GLY A 131 6.01 -16.68 2.30
N LEU A 132 6.59 -16.21 3.41
CA LEU A 132 5.97 -15.12 4.17
C LEU A 132 6.29 -13.81 3.47
N ALA A 133 5.26 -13.10 3.08
CA ALA A 133 5.40 -11.88 2.34
C ALA A 133 5.63 -10.68 3.25
N LEU A 134 6.25 -9.63 2.71
CA LEU A 134 6.62 -8.44 3.45
C LEU A 134 5.41 -7.50 3.60
N GLY A 135 5.44 -6.66 4.62
CA GLY A 135 4.45 -5.61 4.83
C GLY A 135 4.88 -4.58 5.86
N ARG A 136 4.56 -3.30 5.61
CA ARG A 136 4.60 -2.24 6.62
C ARG A 136 3.33 -2.26 7.46
N SER A 137 3.50 -2.15 8.77
CA SER A 137 2.40 -1.84 9.68
C SER A 137 1.83 -0.45 9.35
N THR A 138 0.53 -0.29 9.51
CA THR A 138 -0.12 1.03 9.53
C THR A 138 0.55 1.89 10.62
N PRO A 139 0.99 3.12 10.32
CA PRO A 139 1.51 4.03 11.35
C PRO A 139 0.47 4.26 12.44
N GLU A 140 0.89 4.40 13.69
CA GLU A 140 0.01 4.91 14.74
C GLU A 140 -0.32 6.37 14.41
N VAL A 141 -1.60 6.66 14.17
CA VAL A 141 -2.09 8.01 13.97
C VAL A 141 -2.38 8.60 15.34
N GLU A 142 -1.61 9.61 15.77
CA GLU A 142 -1.89 10.32 17.00
C GLU A 142 -3.24 11.06 16.85
N GLY A 143 -4.27 10.59 17.57
CA GLY A 143 -5.63 11.14 17.49
C GLY A 143 -6.63 10.33 16.67
N THR A 144 -6.38 9.05 16.34
CA THR A 144 -7.44 8.15 15.87
C THR A 144 -8.52 7.97 16.93
N MET A 145 -9.60 8.73 16.78
CA MET A 145 -10.90 8.37 17.33
C MET A 145 -11.45 7.26 16.44
N ASP A 146 -11.46 6.02 16.92
CA ASP A 146 -12.26 4.95 16.32
C ASP A 146 -13.72 5.37 16.36
N LEU A 147 -14.20 5.97 15.27
CA LEU A 147 -15.62 6.27 15.10
C LEU A 147 -16.31 4.96 14.76
N ASN A 148 -16.55 4.14 15.78
CA ASN A 148 -17.56 3.09 15.72
C ASN A 148 -18.92 3.76 15.49
N LEU A 149 -19.29 3.93 14.21
CA LEU A 149 -20.49 4.63 13.75
C LEU A 149 -21.78 3.89 14.11
N ARG A 150 -21.70 2.71 14.73
CA ARG A 150 -22.86 1.89 15.04
C ARG A 150 -23.41 2.02 16.46
N GLU A 151 -22.68 2.59 17.44
CA GLU A 151 -23.14 2.47 18.84
C GLU A 151 -22.97 3.66 19.80
N SER A 152 -22.46 4.83 19.39
CA SER A 152 -22.41 5.98 20.31
C SER A 152 -23.49 7.04 20.04
N ARG A 153 -24.34 7.28 21.04
CA ARG A 153 -25.23 8.45 21.12
C ARG A 153 -24.39 9.73 21.01
N ARG A 154 -24.42 10.40 19.86
CA ARG A 154 -23.65 11.64 19.62
C ARG A 154 -24.48 12.89 19.94
N SER A 155 -23.84 13.83 20.64
CA SER A 155 -24.29 15.21 20.90
C SER A 155 -23.82 16.21 19.83
N PHE A 156 -23.35 15.74 18.68
CA PHE A 156 -22.93 16.57 17.55
C PHE A 156 -23.56 16.07 16.25
N THR A 157 -23.97 17.00 15.39
CA THR A 157 -24.56 16.70 14.09
C THR A 157 -23.48 16.79 13.02
N VAL A 158 -23.07 15.65 12.46
CA VAL A 158 -22.26 15.63 11.24
C VAL A 158 -23.19 15.98 10.08
N ARG A 159 -23.03 17.17 9.50
CA ARG A 159 -23.73 17.54 8.25
C ARG A 159 -22.86 17.13 7.07
N LYS A 160 -23.37 16.24 6.23
CA LYS A 160 -22.79 15.98 4.91
C LYS A 160 -22.87 17.31 4.13
N VAL A 161 -21.71 17.86 3.77
CA VAL A 161 -21.64 19.01 2.89
C VAL A 161 -22.17 18.56 1.52
N ALA A 162 -23.07 19.34 0.92
CA ALA A 162 -23.57 19.05 -0.40
C ALA A 162 -22.40 19.16 -1.39
N GLU A 163 -22.11 18.08 -2.10
CA GLU A 163 -21.06 18.09 -3.10
C GLU A 163 -21.50 18.96 -4.29
N PRO A 164 -20.55 19.67 -4.94
CA PRO A 164 -20.84 20.40 -6.16
C PRO A 164 -21.45 19.47 -7.22
N PRO A 165 -22.42 19.94 -8.01
CA PRO A 165 -22.97 19.12 -9.10
C PRO A 165 -21.86 18.75 -10.09
N VAL A 166 -21.84 17.49 -10.51
CA VAL A 166 -20.91 17.01 -11.54
C VAL A 166 -21.26 17.66 -12.88
N PRO A 167 -20.33 18.37 -13.54
CA PRO A 167 -20.58 19.00 -14.83
C PRO A 167 -20.99 17.96 -15.90
N GLY A 168 -21.96 18.32 -16.74
CA GLY A 168 -22.35 17.50 -17.89
C GLY A 168 -21.43 17.73 -19.09
N VAL A 169 -21.16 16.69 -19.88
CA VAL A 169 -20.42 16.79 -21.15
C VAL A 169 -21.05 15.91 -22.22
N ASP A 170 -21.07 16.38 -23.47
CA ASP A 170 -21.30 15.54 -24.63
C ASP A 170 -19.98 14.83 -25.00
N PRO A 171 -19.90 13.49 -24.99
CA PRO A 171 -18.69 12.75 -25.37
C PRO A 171 -18.10 13.16 -26.73
N ALA A 172 -18.94 13.61 -27.68
CA ALA A 172 -18.50 14.07 -28.98
C ALA A 172 -17.59 15.31 -28.91
N GLU A 173 -17.77 16.18 -27.91
CA GLU A 173 -16.90 17.34 -27.66
C GLU A 173 -15.47 16.91 -27.29
N LEU A 174 -15.32 15.71 -26.73
CA LEU A 174 -14.04 15.10 -26.38
C LEU A 174 -13.51 14.17 -27.50
N GLY A 175 -14.24 14.05 -28.61
CA GLY A 175 -13.93 13.12 -29.70
C GLY A 175 -14.09 11.65 -29.30
N ILE A 176 -14.96 11.36 -28.32
CA ILE A 176 -15.24 10.01 -27.82
C ILE A 176 -16.60 9.54 -28.36
N ASP A 177 -16.64 8.31 -28.87
CA ASP A 177 -17.90 7.67 -29.26
C ASP A 177 -18.65 7.17 -28.01
N ALA A 178 -19.86 7.68 -27.81
CA ALA A 178 -20.71 7.35 -26.67
C ALA A 178 -21.13 5.86 -26.63
N ALA A 179 -21.13 5.16 -27.77
CA ALA A 179 -21.49 3.74 -27.84
C ALA A 179 -20.45 2.83 -27.13
N GLY A 180 -19.20 3.29 -27.01
CA GLY A 180 -18.12 2.54 -26.36
C GLY A 180 -17.95 2.82 -24.86
N LEU A 181 -18.80 3.67 -24.28
CA LEU A 181 -18.68 4.11 -22.88
C LEU A 181 -19.36 3.14 -21.92
N GLY A 182 -18.63 2.74 -20.87
CA GLY A 182 -19.19 2.04 -19.71
C GLY A 182 -19.90 2.99 -18.74
N GLN A 183 -20.37 2.44 -17.61
CA GLN A 183 -20.91 3.24 -16.51
C GLN A 183 -19.89 4.24 -15.97
N VAL A 184 -18.64 3.80 -15.82
CA VAL A 184 -17.49 4.64 -15.52
C VAL A 184 -16.43 4.36 -16.56
N THR A 185 -15.88 5.43 -17.15
CA THR A 185 -14.80 5.37 -18.13
C THR A 185 -13.65 6.25 -17.64
N VAL A 186 -12.45 5.70 -17.58
CA VAL A 186 -11.25 6.41 -17.12
C VAL A 186 -10.58 7.08 -18.31
N LEU A 187 -10.31 8.38 -18.20
CA LEU A 187 -9.58 9.16 -19.18
C LEU A 187 -8.20 9.50 -18.61
N LEU A 188 -7.16 9.20 -19.39
CA LEU A 188 -5.76 9.46 -19.04
C LEU A 188 -5.11 10.33 -20.11
N SER A 189 -4.30 11.31 -19.70
CA SER A 189 -3.33 11.90 -20.62
C SER A 189 -2.22 10.87 -20.94
N ARG A 190 -1.52 11.07 -22.06
CA ARG A 190 -0.35 10.24 -22.39
C ARG A 190 0.69 10.27 -21.28
N ASP A 191 0.91 11.44 -20.68
CA ASP A 191 1.90 11.64 -19.63
C ASP A 191 1.54 10.88 -18.35
N ILE A 192 0.26 10.91 -17.94
CA ILE A 192 -0.18 10.16 -16.75
C ILE A 192 -0.17 8.66 -17.01
N HIS A 193 -0.61 8.22 -18.19
CA HIS A 193 -0.53 6.82 -18.58
C HIS A 193 0.94 6.33 -18.58
N GLY A 194 1.86 7.09 -19.18
CA GLY A 194 3.29 6.80 -19.15
C GLY A 194 3.86 6.79 -17.73
N HIS A 195 3.49 7.78 -16.91
CA HIS A 195 3.91 7.87 -15.52
C HIS A 195 3.51 6.64 -14.70
N LEU A 196 2.28 6.14 -14.82
CA LEU A 196 1.84 4.92 -14.14
C LEU A 196 2.65 3.67 -14.55
N HIS A 197 3.08 3.63 -15.81
CA HIS A 197 3.94 2.56 -16.33
C HIS A 197 5.40 2.69 -15.89
N GLU A 198 5.91 3.90 -15.69
CA GLU A 198 7.34 4.17 -15.47
C GLU A 198 7.69 4.49 -14.02
N MET A 199 6.72 4.88 -13.19
CA MET A 199 6.96 5.29 -11.81
C MET A 199 7.72 4.21 -11.04
N LYS A 200 8.68 4.60 -10.22
CA LYS A 200 9.46 3.64 -9.41
C LYS A 200 8.53 3.03 -8.36
N LEU A 201 8.38 1.71 -8.42
CA LEU A 201 7.56 0.95 -7.49
C LEU A 201 8.39 -0.15 -6.85
N SER A 202 8.11 -0.45 -5.59
CA SER A 202 8.72 -1.57 -4.89
C SER A 202 8.36 -2.89 -5.56
N ARG A 203 9.36 -3.73 -5.79
CA ARG A 203 9.19 -5.13 -6.26
C ARG A 203 9.07 -6.12 -5.11
N ARG A 204 9.03 -5.63 -3.87
CA ARG A 204 9.09 -6.42 -2.65
C ARG A 204 7.94 -6.13 -1.68
N LEU A 205 7.36 -4.94 -1.78
CA LEU A 205 6.22 -4.49 -1.01
C LEU A 205 5.14 -3.98 -1.95
N GLU A 206 3.88 -4.27 -1.61
CA GLU A 206 2.77 -3.62 -2.29
C GLU A 206 2.73 -2.14 -1.89
N GLU A 207 2.58 -1.28 -2.89
CA GLU A 207 2.50 0.16 -2.74
C GLU A 207 1.15 0.64 -3.26
N GLY A 208 0.79 1.88 -2.92
CA GLY A 208 -0.48 2.45 -3.32
C GLY A 208 -0.57 3.93 -3.01
N GLY A 209 -1.63 4.55 -3.52
CA GLY A 209 -1.81 5.98 -3.48
C GLY A 209 -3.17 6.43 -3.95
N PHE A 210 -3.27 7.73 -4.21
CA PHE A 210 -4.50 8.39 -4.63
C PHE A 210 -4.44 8.84 -6.08
N LEU A 211 -5.62 8.85 -6.70
CA LEU A 211 -5.85 9.33 -8.05
C LEU A 211 -6.60 10.65 -7.96
N LEU A 212 -6.06 11.70 -8.58
CA LEU A 212 -6.61 13.06 -8.54
C LEU A 212 -6.97 13.53 -9.94
N GLY A 213 -8.05 14.32 -10.03
CA GLY A 213 -8.47 14.86 -11.31
C GLY A 213 -9.89 15.40 -11.30
N LYS A 214 -10.63 15.14 -12.38
CA LYS A 214 -11.96 15.70 -12.63
C LYS A 214 -12.94 14.63 -13.06
N VAL A 215 -14.21 14.84 -12.73
CA VAL A 215 -15.30 13.98 -13.17
C VAL A 215 -16.27 14.78 -14.04
N LEU A 216 -16.74 14.15 -15.11
CA LEU A 216 -17.79 14.66 -15.99
C LEU A 216 -18.91 13.62 -16.07
N ARG A 217 -20.16 14.09 -16.08
CA ARG A 217 -21.33 13.25 -16.33
C ARG A 217 -21.64 13.27 -17.81
N VAL A 218 -21.79 12.10 -18.43
CA VAL A 218 -22.15 11.99 -19.84
C VAL A 218 -23.59 12.48 -20.02
N LEU A 219 -23.76 13.48 -20.88
CA LEU A 219 -25.07 13.92 -21.33
C LEU A 219 -25.53 12.97 -22.44
N ASP A 220 -26.72 12.42 -22.27
CA ASP A 220 -27.33 11.53 -23.25
C ASP A 220 -28.47 12.28 -23.95
N PRO A 221 -28.31 12.66 -25.24
CA PRO A 221 -29.34 13.43 -25.94
C PRO A 221 -30.65 12.64 -26.08
N ASP A 222 -30.60 11.31 -26.14
CA ASP A 222 -31.77 10.44 -26.29
C ASP A 222 -32.54 10.24 -24.97
N ARG A 223 -31.94 10.55 -23.81
CA ARG A 223 -32.63 10.53 -22.50
C ARG A 223 -33.62 11.67 -22.32
N SER A 224 -33.42 12.80 -22.99
CA SER A 224 -34.25 14.01 -22.82
C SER A 224 -35.73 13.79 -23.18
N GLY A 225 -36.05 12.72 -23.92
CA GLY A 225 -37.39 12.44 -24.46
C GLY A 225 -38.09 11.17 -23.92
N GLN A 226 -37.45 10.38 -23.07
CA GLN A 226 -38.03 9.14 -22.51
C GLN A 226 -38.21 9.23 -20.99
N ALA A 227 -38.95 10.23 -20.54
CA ALA A 227 -39.57 10.21 -19.21
C ALA A 227 -40.94 9.53 -19.32
N GLY A 228 -40.96 8.21 -19.49
CA GLY A 228 -42.17 7.43 -19.65
C GLY A 228 -41.95 5.98 -19.23
N ASP A 229 -42.80 5.53 -18.31
CA ASP A 229 -42.92 4.20 -17.68
C ASP A 229 -41.88 3.79 -16.63
N GLU A 230 -42.43 3.25 -15.54
CA GLU A 230 -41.82 2.83 -14.27
C GLU A 230 -40.85 1.64 -14.43
N GLY A 231 -39.76 1.83 -15.17
CA GLY A 231 -38.57 0.99 -15.15
C GLY A 231 -37.41 1.75 -14.48
N GLU A 232 -36.54 1.05 -13.74
CA GLU A 232 -35.34 1.64 -13.12
C GLU A 232 -34.64 2.61 -14.07
N ALA A 233 -34.53 3.88 -13.67
CA ALA A 233 -33.82 4.89 -14.43
C ALA A 233 -32.41 4.34 -14.73
N PRO A 234 -31.95 4.33 -15.98
CA PRO A 234 -30.63 3.79 -16.30
C PRO A 234 -29.57 4.56 -15.49
N ALA A 235 -28.59 3.84 -14.95
CA ALA A 235 -27.55 4.44 -14.13
C ALA A 235 -26.82 5.57 -14.88
N ASP A 236 -26.45 6.64 -14.17
CA ASP A 236 -25.64 7.71 -14.75
C ASP A 236 -24.28 7.18 -15.25
N ARG A 237 -23.82 7.74 -16.37
CA ARG A 237 -22.51 7.43 -16.97
C ARG A 237 -21.52 8.55 -16.65
N TYR A 238 -20.30 8.18 -16.27
CA TYR A 238 -19.25 9.11 -15.84
C TYR A 238 -17.96 8.94 -16.64
N LEU A 239 -17.33 10.07 -16.95
CA LEU A 239 -15.96 10.15 -17.44
C LEU A 239 -15.09 10.66 -16.29
N VAL A 240 -14.08 9.88 -15.91
CA VAL A 240 -13.16 10.15 -14.81
C VAL A 240 -11.80 10.48 -15.39
N GLU A 241 -11.47 11.75 -15.44
CA GLU A 241 -10.19 12.24 -15.93
C GLU A 241 -9.18 12.24 -14.79
N ILE A 242 -8.13 11.41 -14.89
CA ILE A 242 -7.04 11.36 -13.92
C ILE A 242 -5.88 12.18 -14.46
N ASN A 243 -5.57 13.25 -13.74
CA ASN A 243 -4.54 14.22 -14.13
C ASN A 243 -3.34 14.24 -13.17
N GLU A 244 -3.43 13.51 -12.06
CA GLU A 244 -2.35 13.38 -11.09
C GLU A 244 -2.48 12.07 -10.31
N VAL A 245 -1.32 11.51 -9.96
CA VAL A 245 -1.18 10.30 -9.16
C VAL A 245 -0.23 10.64 -8.03
N THR A 246 -0.65 10.39 -6.79
CA THR A 246 0.17 10.68 -5.60
C THR A 246 0.30 9.42 -4.74
N PRO A 247 1.52 9.05 -4.31
CA PRO A 247 1.69 8.01 -3.29
C PRO A 247 0.90 8.35 -2.03
N ALA A 248 0.34 7.34 -1.37
CA ALA A 248 -0.28 7.52 -0.06
C ALA A 248 0.82 7.44 0.99
N GLU A 249 1.30 8.60 1.42
CA GLU A 249 2.16 8.71 2.59
C GLU A 249 1.37 8.25 3.84
N HIS A 250 2.06 7.65 4.81
CA HIS A 250 1.47 7.17 6.06
C HIS A 250 0.37 6.09 5.93
N SER A 251 0.36 5.30 4.84
CA SER A 251 -0.55 4.16 4.71
C SER A 251 0.07 2.87 5.27
N GLY A 252 -0.76 1.90 5.63
CA GLY A 252 -0.35 0.52 5.92
C GLY A 252 -0.32 -0.28 4.62
N ALA A 253 0.63 -1.20 4.44
CA ALA A 253 0.65 -2.09 3.29
C ALA A 253 1.31 -3.42 3.64
N GLY A 254 0.57 -4.51 3.59
CA GLY A 254 1.12 -5.86 3.60
C GLY A 254 0.77 -6.58 2.31
N ALA A 255 1.41 -7.71 2.06
CA ALA A 255 1.20 -8.53 0.86
C ALA A 255 -0.22 -9.09 0.61
N LEU A 256 -1.20 -8.70 1.43
CA LEU A 256 -2.60 -9.09 1.32
C LEU A 256 -3.57 -7.93 1.60
N HIS A 257 -3.07 -6.74 1.97
CA HIS A 257 -3.94 -5.60 2.24
C HIS A 257 -3.18 -4.28 2.22
N PHE A 258 -3.73 -3.32 1.49
CA PHE A 258 -3.37 -1.92 1.59
C PHE A 258 -4.41 -1.21 2.46
N THR A 259 -4.00 -0.34 3.39
CA THR A 259 -4.93 0.41 4.24
C THR A 259 -4.57 1.90 4.24
N PHE A 260 -5.52 2.72 3.78
CA PHE A 260 -5.43 4.17 3.87
C PHE A 260 -5.75 4.63 5.29
N THR A 261 -4.91 5.51 5.83
CA THR A 261 -5.13 6.11 7.16
C THR A 261 -5.83 7.47 7.03
N GLY A 262 -6.40 7.95 8.14
CA GLY A 262 -6.93 9.32 8.21
C GLY A 262 -5.88 10.37 7.86
N ASP A 263 -4.60 10.11 8.17
CA ASP A 263 -3.48 10.97 7.80
C ASP A 263 -3.22 10.96 6.30
N SER A 264 -3.26 9.80 5.63
CA SER A 264 -3.16 9.74 4.17
C SER A 264 -4.26 10.59 3.51
N PHE A 265 -5.49 10.55 4.03
CA PHE A 265 -6.59 11.39 3.52
C PHE A 265 -6.41 12.88 3.84
N ARG A 266 -5.88 13.22 5.01
CA ARG A 266 -5.59 14.61 5.39
C ARG A 266 -4.53 15.22 4.47
N GLU A 267 -3.45 14.48 4.22
CA GLU A 267 -2.34 14.90 3.37
C GLU A 267 -2.82 15.16 1.93
N VAL A 268 -3.58 14.22 1.34
CA VAL A 268 -4.09 14.42 -0.02
C VAL A 268 -5.08 15.58 -0.12
N ASN A 269 -5.94 15.78 0.90
CA ASN A 269 -6.85 16.92 0.94
C ASN A 269 -6.11 18.27 1.07
N GLN A 270 -5.01 18.31 1.83
CA GLN A 270 -4.13 19.48 1.90
C GLN A 270 -3.50 19.77 0.54
N ARG A 271 -3.03 18.74 -0.18
CA ARG A 271 -2.48 18.88 -1.54
C ARG A 271 -3.52 19.44 -2.53
N ILE A 272 -4.74 18.89 -2.52
CA ILE A 272 -5.85 19.39 -3.36
C ILE A 272 -6.09 20.87 -3.07
N THR A 273 -6.23 21.23 -1.79
CA THR A 273 -6.52 22.61 -1.36
C THR A 273 -5.39 23.58 -1.70
N ALA A 274 -4.13 23.17 -1.47
CA ALA A 274 -2.95 23.99 -1.70
C ALA A 274 -2.69 24.27 -3.19
N SER A 275 -3.08 23.33 -4.07
CA SER A 275 -2.91 23.51 -5.52
C SER A 275 -3.75 24.65 -6.10
N GLY A 276 -4.84 25.03 -5.42
CA GLY A 276 -5.81 26.01 -5.92
C GLY A 276 -6.50 25.60 -7.23
N GLN A 277 -6.28 24.38 -7.70
CA GLN A 277 -6.90 23.84 -8.91
C GLN A 277 -8.21 23.15 -8.59
N ASP A 278 -9.15 23.20 -9.52
CA ASP A 278 -10.39 22.43 -9.46
C ASP A 278 -10.08 20.95 -9.71
N ARG A 279 -9.62 20.27 -8.65
CA ARG A 279 -9.25 18.86 -8.61
C ARG A 279 -10.00 18.19 -7.46
N GLN A 280 -10.34 16.93 -7.65
CA GLN A 280 -11.05 16.12 -6.68
C GLN A 280 -10.38 14.75 -6.55
N LEU A 281 -10.66 14.06 -5.44
CA LEU A 281 -10.19 12.70 -5.20
C LEU A 281 -10.99 11.72 -6.05
N MET A 282 -10.40 11.28 -7.17
CA MET A 282 -11.01 10.36 -8.15
C MET A 282 -11.01 8.91 -7.69
N GLY A 283 -10.13 8.56 -6.74
CA GLY A 283 -10.02 7.20 -6.27
C GLY A 283 -8.65 6.88 -5.72
N TRP A 284 -8.26 5.62 -5.84
CA TRP A 284 -7.01 5.11 -5.31
C TRP A 284 -6.36 4.14 -6.27
N TYR A 285 -5.08 3.83 -6.04
CA TYR A 285 -4.42 2.73 -6.72
C TYR A 285 -3.56 1.90 -5.76
N HIS A 286 -3.29 0.65 -6.11
CA HIS A 286 -2.24 -0.15 -5.49
C HIS A 286 -1.59 -1.13 -6.47
N THR A 287 -0.49 -1.74 -6.04
CA THR A 287 0.28 -2.71 -6.82
C THR A 287 0.06 -4.13 -6.33
N HIS A 288 -0.02 -5.10 -7.24
CA HIS A 288 0.16 -6.52 -6.91
C HIS A 288 1.52 -7.02 -7.40
N LEU A 289 2.23 -7.77 -6.56
CA LEU A 289 3.56 -8.30 -6.87
C LEU A 289 3.55 -9.70 -7.55
N PHE A 290 2.36 -10.27 -7.81
CA PHE A 290 2.22 -11.64 -8.30
C PHE A 290 1.83 -11.68 -9.79
N SER A 291 2.51 -12.56 -10.55
CA SER A 291 2.27 -12.86 -11.96
C SER A 291 1.01 -13.69 -12.17
N GLY A 292 -0.16 -13.10 -11.98
CA GLY A 292 -1.43 -13.68 -12.43
C GLY A 292 -2.06 -12.76 -13.46
N ASN A 293 -2.06 -13.17 -14.74
CA ASN A 293 -2.82 -12.47 -15.79
C ASN A 293 -4.34 -12.41 -15.47
N GLU A 294 -4.80 -13.16 -14.46
CA GLU A 294 -6.20 -13.31 -14.05
C GLU A 294 -6.56 -12.62 -12.72
N SER A 295 -5.61 -12.07 -11.97
CA SER A 295 -5.90 -11.53 -10.63
C SER A 295 -6.33 -10.07 -10.70
N GLY A 296 -7.66 -9.84 -10.65
CA GLY A 296 -8.25 -8.53 -10.37
C GLY A 296 -8.11 -8.14 -8.89
N LEU A 297 -8.98 -7.23 -8.42
CA LEU A 297 -9.02 -6.82 -7.02
C LEU A 297 -9.31 -8.01 -6.08
N SER A 298 -8.61 -8.07 -4.94
CA SER A 298 -8.92 -9.03 -3.89
C SER A 298 -10.24 -8.68 -3.20
N SER A 299 -10.87 -9.62 -2.47
CA SER A 299 -12.09 -9.31 -1.71
C SER A 299 -11.88 -8.17 -0.71
N ILE A 300 -10.67 -8.06 -0.14
CA ILE A 300 -10.31 -6.98 0.79
C ILE A 300 -10.26 -5.63 0.07
N ASP A 301 -9.74 -5.59 -1.16
CA ASP A 301 -9.70 -4.37 -1.96
C ASP A 301 -11.09 -3.93 -2.39
N VAL A 302 -11.98 -4.90 -2.69
CA VAL A 302 -13.39 -4.64 -2.99
C VAL A 302 -14.08 -4.03 -1.78
N ASP A 303 -13.94 -4.64 -0.59
CA ASP A 303 -14.52 -4.13 0.65
C ASP A 303 -14.00 -2.74 0.99
N LEU A 304 -12.69 -2.50 0.83
CA LEU A 304 -12.06 -1.20 1.00
C LEU A 304 -12.67 -0.16 0.04
N HIS A 305 -12.74 -0.48 -1.25
CA HIS A 305 -13.29 0.43 -2.24
C HIS A 305 -14.76 0.76 -1.95
N LEU A 306 -15.59 -0.24 -1.66
CA LEU A 306 -17.02 -0.04 -1.39
C LEU A 306 -17.29 0.67 -0.06
N GLY A 307 -16.45 0.43 0.96
CA GLY A 307 -16.59 1.06 2.28
C GLY A 307 -16.10 2.51 2.33
N THR A 308 -14.97 2.80 1.68
CA THR A 308 -14.28 4.09 1.79
C THR A 308 -14.59 5.03 0.63
N PHE A 309 -14.63 4.54 -0.60
CA PHE A 309 -14.81 5.35 -1.82
C PHE A 309 -16.28 5.26 -2.25
N GLN A 310 -17.10 6.15 -1.67
CA GLN A 310 -18.56 6.08 -1.75
C GLN A 310 -19.16 6.74 -3.00
N GLN A 311 -18.38 7.51 -3.74
CA GLN A 311 -18.91 8.19 -4.91
C GLN A 311 -19.03 7.23 -6.09
N PRO A 312 -20.11 7.32 -6.88
CA PRO A 312 -20.41 6.33 -7.94
C PRO A 312 -19.37 6.35 -9.07
N TRP A 313 -18.63 7.45 -9.22
CA TRP A 313 -17.56 7.61 -10.19
C TRP A 313 -16.17 7.25 -9.65
N GLN A 314 -16.02 6.94 -8.34
CA GLN A 314 -14.70 6.64 -7.79
C GLN A 314 -14.15 5.35 -8.37
N VAL A 315 -12.84 5.35 -8.63
CA VAL A 315 -12.14 4.21 -9.23
C VAL A 315 -11.06 3.62 -8.31
N ALA A 316 -10.84 2.33 -8.43
CA ALA A 316 -9.69 1.60 -7.89
C ALA A 316 -8.77 1.20 -9.05
N GLY A 317 -7.57 1.75 -9.08
CA GLY A 317 -6.51 1.40 -10.03
C GLY A 317 -5.67 0.24 -9.50
N LEU A 318 -5.51 -0.80 -10.30
CA LEU A 318 -4.64 -1.93 -9.99
C LEU A 318 -3.46 -1.96 -10.97
N ILE A 319 -2.25 -2.07 -10.41
CA ILE A 319 -1.01 -2.19 -11.17
C ILE A 319 -0.36 -3.54 -10.85
N ASN A 320 -0.54 -4.51 -11.73
CA ASN A 320 0.12 -5.80 -11.58
C ASN A 320 1.56 -5.68 -12.10
N LEU A 321 2.53 -6.02 -11.26
CA LEU A 321 3.96 -6.01 -11.58
C LEU A 321 4.41 -7.45 -11.92
N SER A 322 4.84 -7.69 -13.16
CA SER A 322 5.39 -8.98 -13.57
C SER A 322 6.72 -8.80 -14.31
N GLY A 323 7.82 -9.01 -13.59
CA GLY A 323 9.16 -8.73 -14.14
C GLY A 323 9.33 -7.24 -14.47
N ASP A 324 9.54 -6.94 -15.74
CA ASP A 324 9.61 -5.56 -16.26
C ASP A 324 8.27 -5.08 -16.85
N ASP A 325 7.29 -5.98 -16.98
CA ASP A 325 5.97 -5.66 -17.51
C ASP A 325 5.02 -5.16 -16.42
N ARG A 326 4.11 -4.27 -16.82
CA ARG A 326 3.03 -3.75 -15.97
C ARG A 326 1.71 -3.83 -16.68
N LEU A 327 0.70 -4.30 -15.95
CA LEU A 327 -0.68 -4.26 -16.39
C LEU A 327 -1.47 -3.29 -15.52
N LEU A 328 -2.06 -2.29 -16.16
CA LEU A 328 -2.91 -1.29 -15.52
C LEU A 328 -4.37 -1.65 -15.76
N ARG A 329 -5.15 -1.74 -14.69
CA ARG A 329 -6.62 -1.94 -14.71
C ARG A 329 -7.29 -0.94 -13.79
N PHE A 330 -8.52 -0.55 -14.11
CA PHE A 330 -9.34 0.29 -13.24
C PHE A 330 -10.66 -0.39 -12.97
N TYR A 331 -11.19 -0.23 -11.77
CA TYR A 331 -12.46 -0.80 -11.35
C TYR A 331 -13.32 0.30 -10.73
N ALA A 332 -14.63 0.23 -10.95
CA ALA A 332 -15.60 1.13 -10.32
C ALA A 332 -16.76 0.33 -9.75
N ARG A 333 -17.49 0.95 -8.83
CA ARG A 333 -18.69 0.38 -8.23
C ARG A 333 -19.76 0.05 -9.27
N SER A 334 -20.30 -1.16 -9.17
CA SER A 334 -21.43 -1.67 -9.94
C SER A 334 -22.36 -2.43 -8.97
N GLY A 335 -23.34 -1.72 -8.41
CA GLY A 335 -24.17 -2.23 -7.31
C GLY A 335 -23.34 -2.52 -6.06
N ASP A 336 -23.45 -3.73 -5.52
CA ASP A 336 -22.69 -4.22 -4.35
C ASP A 336 -21.35 -4.87 -4.72
N SER A 337 -20.87 -4.64 -5.96
CA SER A 337 -19.63 -5.20 -6.48
C SER A 337 -18.81 -4.12 -7.19
N VAL A 338 -17.65 -4.50 -7.71
CA VAL A 338 -16.84 -3.65 -8.58
C VAL A 338 -16.66 -4.32 -9.95
N ARG A 339 -16.60 -3.50 -11.00
CA ARG A 339 -16.43 -3.96 -12.38
C ARG A 339 -15.28 -3.19 -13.04
N GLU A 340 -14.53 -3.87 -13.88
CA GLU A 340 -13.46 -3.26 -14.66
C GLU A 340 -14.02 -2.17 -15.60
N CYS A 341 -13.34 -1.02 -15.62
CA CYS A 341 -13.67 0.15 -16.42
C CYS A 341 -12.85 0.17 -17.71
N GLY A 342 -13.45 0.71 -18.78
CA GLY A 342 -12.68 1.06 -19.97
C GLY A 342 -11.73 2.22 -19.66
N GLN A 343 -10.49 2.11 -20.13
CA GLN A 343 -9.50 3.19 -20.05
C GLN A 343 -9.22 3.77 -21.44
N TRP A 344 -9.22 5.10 -21.54
CA TRP A 344 -8.98 5.82 -22.77
C TRP A 344 -7.79 6.76 -22.58
N VAL A 345 -6.83 6.68 -23.49
CA VAL A 345 -5.60 7.49 -23.44
C VAL A 345 -5.64 8.54 -24.54
N LYS A 346 -5.32 9.77 -24.18
CA LYS A 346 -5.22 10.90 -25.11
C LYS A 346 -3.97 10.74 -25.98
N ASP A 347 -4.15 10.71 -27.31
CA ASP A 347 -3.05 10.68 -28.28
C ASP A 347 -2.41 12.06 -28.48
N ASP A 348 -1.29 12.11 -29.23
CA ASP A 348 -0.54 13.36 -29.49
C ASP A 348 -1.36 14.42 -30.24
N ARG A 349 -2.47 14.03 -30.84
CA ARG A 349 -3.40 14.93 -31.53
C ARG A 349 -4.54 15.39 -30.62
N GLY A 350 -4.46 15.06 -29.34
CA GLY A 350 -5.44 15.40 -28.33
C GLY A 350 -6.70 14.53 -28.34
N ARG A 351 -6.72 13.41 -29.08
CA ARG A 351 -7.91 12.55 -29.19
C ARG A 351 -7.81 11.34 -28.28
N TYR A 352 -8.89 11.00 -27.60
CA TYR A 352 -8.94 9.82 -26.75
C TYR A 352 -9.11 8.54 -27.59
N ARG A 353 -8.37 7.50 -27.23
CA ARG A 353 -8.51 6.15 -27.79
C ARG A 353 -8.57 5.13 -26.68
N LEU A 354 -9.43 4.13 -26.85
CA LEU A 354 -9.47 2.98 -25.95
C LEU A 354 -8.09 2.33 -25.89
N ALA A 355 -7.50 2.26 -24.69
CA ALA A 355 -6.25 1.54 -24.48
C ALA A 355 -6.55 0.04 -24.52
N ARG A 356 -5.83 -0.70 -25.35
CA ARG A 356 -5.90 -2.17 -25.29
C ARG A 356 -5.26 -2.61 -23.99
N ALA A 357 -5.94 -3.47 -23.24
CA ALA A 357 -5.30 -4.23 -22.17
C ALA A 357 -4.10 -4.95 -22.81
N VAL A 358 -2.88 -4.65 -22.34
CA VAL A 358 -1.68 -5.34 -22.81
C VAL A 358 -1.77 -6.76 -22.27
N VAL A 359 -2.40 -7.64 -23.05
CA VAL A 359 -2.19 -9.08 -22.94
C VAL A 359 -0.90 -9.33 -23.69
N GLY A 360 0.21 -9.44 -22.95
CA GLY A 360 1.46 -9.92 -23.51
C GLY A 360 1.24 -11.33 -24.03
N ASP A 361 1.35 -11.50 -25.34
CA ASP A 361 1.38 -12.83 -25.96
C ASP A 361 2.55 -12.87 -26.97
N GLY A 362 3.47 -13.79 -26.70
CA GLY A 362 4.41 -14.34 -27.67
C GLY A 362 5.73 -13.63 -27.88
N ARG A 363 6.72 -13.92 -27.02
CA ARG A 363 8.04 -14.42 -27.46
C ARG A 363 8.65 -15.40 -26.46
#